data_AF-A0A6A5S682-F1
#
_entry.id   AF-A0A6A5S682-F1
#
_cell.length_a   1.000
_cell.length_b   1.000
_cell.length_c   1.000
_cell.angle_alpha   90.00
_cell.angle_beta   90.00
_cell.angle_gamma   90.00
#
_symmetry.space_group_name_H-M   'P 1'
#
loop_
_entity.id
_entity.type
_entity.pdbx_description
1 polymer ?
#
loop_
_entity_poly.entity_id
_entity_poly.type
_entity_poly.pdbx_seq_one_letter_code
_entity_poly.pdbx_strand_id
1 'polypeptide(L)'
;MAMPREKQSYTPVSDVDVSSQSGSESEDLLFEGRFSRVQQRGSHLKRRLLFAFAGFVFLAAYTAVTVSITSMYWKKERLHGASVIDSPLRPYIRYEPTTFASTESSSSHDHSTTLVGHPSDEGDARWSKLMEYFFTSVPYEYMAKLERLDQGVQLPNGDYVANYAFMHQLHCVKRIYQGYFPERYFPNMTEEERGLQLEHNLHCLEMLIEGIKCKADETPLTLRWLDNTPLPTGNRSIAHECVNWDLITQGLEKGRVDPFVAGVFVHPKFGAVVPQGKNTVIENRIGFTADAKGLDYDKYPTHATHHD
;
A
#
# COMPACT_ATOMS: atom_id res chain seq x y z
N MET A 1 -47.29 36.62 -107.91
CA MET A 1 -46.83 37.19 -106.62
C MET A 1 -48.06 37.54 -105.81
N ALA A 2 -48.17 36.95 -104.61
CA ALA A 2 -49.13 37.22 -103.53
C ALA A 2 -50.64 37.27 -103.88
N MET A 3 -51.38 36.25 -103.43
CA MET A 3 -52.80 36.32 -103.06
C MET A 3 -53.05 35.37 -101.86
N PRO A 4 -54.08 35.62 -101.01
CA PRO A 4 -54.04 35.33 -99.58
C PRO A 4 -55.08 34.30 -99.07
N ARG A 5 -54.87 33.86 -97.81
CA ARG A 5 -55.82 33.45 -96.75
C ARG A 5 -56.90 32.40 -97.06
N GLU A 6 -56.87 31.30 -96.31
CA GLU A 6 -58.11 30.63 -95.86
C GLU A 6 -57.95 30.11 -94.42
N LYS A 7 -58.89 30.49 -93.55
CA LYS A 7 -59.03 30.01 -92.16
C LYS A 7 -59.83 28.71 -92.20
N GLN A 8 -59.31 27.63 -91.63
CA GLN A 8 -60.14 26.46 -91.30
C GLN A 8 -60.75 26.62 -89.91
N SER A 9 -62.05 26.36 -89.84
CA SER A 9 -62.90 26.43 -88.67
C SER A 9 -63.44 25.03 -88.34
N TYR A 10 -63.35 24.70 -87.05
CA TYR A 10 -64.31 23.93 -86.23
C TYR A 10 -64.38 22.40 -86.36
N THR A 11 -64.25 21.70 -85.22
CA THR A 11 -65.37 21.01 -84.50
C THR A 11 -64.89 20.47 -83.14
N PRO A 12 -65.60 20.73 -82.02
CA PRO A 12 -65.35 20.10 -80.72
C PRO A 12 -65.96 18.70 -80.73
N VAL A 13 -65.24 17.75 -80.13
CA VAL A 13 -65.75 16.40 -79.91
C VAL A 13 -66.65 16.44 -78.68
N SER A 14 -67.89 16.02 -78.89
CA SER A 14 -68.96 15.90 -77.90
C SER A 14 -68.63 14.87 -76.81
N ASP A 15 -69.15 15.16 -75.62
CA ASP A 15 -69.10 14.35 -74.41
C ASP A 15 -69.40 12.87 -74.68
N VAL A 16 -68.46 12.01 -74.28
CA VAL A 16 -68.68 10.58 -74.13
C VAL A 16 -68.97 10.35 -72.65
N ASP A 17 -70.17 9.83 -72.39
CA ASP A 17 -70.65 9.36 -71.09
C ASP A 17 -69.57 8.58 -70.32
N VAL A 18 -68.99 9.23 -69.31
CA VAL A 18 -68.28 8.51 -68.25
C VAL A 18 -69.33 8.08 -67.25
N SER A 19 -69.80 6.86 -67.48
CA SER A 19 -70.47 6.01 -66.51
C SER A 19 -69.90 6.22 -65.10
N SER A 20 -70.81 6.56 -64.18
CA SER A 20 -70.60 6.57 -62.75
C SER A 20 -70.23 5.17 -62.24
N GLN A 21 -68.93 4.88 -62.11
CA GLN A 21 -68.47 3.76 -61.29
C GLN A 21 -67.26 4.17 -60.44
N SER A 22 -67.43 4.00 -59.14
CA SER A 22 -66.41 3.80 -58.12
C SER A 22 -65.29 4.86 -58.03
N GLY A 23 -65.64 6.04 -57.53
CA GLY A 23 -64.67 6.97 -56.95
C GLY A 23 -64.28 6.62 -55.50
N SER A 24 -65.02 5.74 -54.81
CA SER A 24 -64.79 5.45 -53.39
C SER A 24 -63.67 4.46 -53.14
N GLU A 25 -63.50 3.43 -53.98
CA GLU A 25 -62.49 2.39 -53.71
C GLU A 25 -61.05 2.90 -53.91
N SER A 26 -60.79 3.81 -54.86
CA SER A 26 -59.44 4.32 -55.10
C SER A 26 -58.97 5.34 -54.03
N GLU A 27 -59.89 6.14 -53.49
CA GLU A 27 -59.61 7.05 -52.38
C GLU A 27 -59.51 6.31 -51.05
N ASP A 28 -60.36 5.29 -50.81
CA ASP A 28 -60.26 4.42 -49.64
C ASP A 28 -58.94 3.63 -49.65
N LEU A 29 -58.52 3.05 -50.79
CA LEU A 29 -57.24 2.33 -50.88
C LEU A 29 -56.02 3.24 -50.70
N LEU A 30 -56.08 4.49 -51.15
CA LEU A 30 -55.04 5.49 -50.91
C LEU A 30 -55.02 5.96 -49.44
N PHE A 31 -56.18 6.10 -48.82
CA PHE A 31 -56.34 6.49 -47.41
C PHE A 31 -55.91 5.37 -46.46
N GLU A 32 -56.31 4.14 -46.73
CA GLU A 32 -55.97 2.92 -45.99
C GLU A 32 -54.49 2.55 -46.15
N GLY A 33 -53.93 2.79 -47.35
CA GLY A 33 -52.48 2.73 -47.60
C GLY A 33 -51.69 3.80 -46.85
N ARG A 34 -52.26 5.01 -46.65
CA ARG A 34 -51.64 6.09 -45.86
C ARG A 34 -51.70 5.79 -44.36
N PHE A 35 -52.84 5.29 -43.86
CA PHE A 35 -53.01 4.83 -42.48
C PHE A 35 -52.10 3.64 -42.16
N SER A 36 -51.99 2.65 -43.05
CA SER A 36 -51.06 1.52 -42.90
C SER A 36 -49.59 1.97 -42.88
N ARG A 37 -49.20 2.94 -43.73
CA ARG A 37 -47.83 3.48 -43.73
C ARG A 37 -47.52 4.32 -42.48
N VAL A 38 -48.50 5.04 -41.94
CA VAL A 38 -48.39 5.82 -40.69
C VAL A 38 -48.32 4.89 -39.46
N GLN A 39 -49.14 3.84 -39.44
CA GLN A 39 -49.18 2.83 -38.38
C GLN A 39 -47.92 1.94 -38.37
N GLN A 40 -47.40 1.56 -39.55
CA GLN A 40 -46.08 0.92 -39.67
C GLN A 40 -44.93 1.85 -39.22
N ARG A 41 -44.94 3.13 -39.60
CA ARG A 41 -43.92 4.11 -39.15
C ARG A 41 -43.89 4.28 -37.63
N GLY A 42 -45.06 4.32 -36.98
CA GLY A 42 -45.17 4.41 -35.51
C GLY A 42 -44.65 3.17 -34.79
N SER A 43 -44.90 1.98 -35.35
CA SER A 43 -44.37 0.69 -34.86
C SER A 43 -42.84 0.63 -34.90
N HIS A 44 -42.23 1.03 -36.02
CA HIS A 44 -40.77 1.06 -36.17
C HIS A 44 -40.10 2.09 -35.26
N LEU A 45 -40.71 3.26 -35.03
CA LEU A 45 -40.20 4.26 -34.11
C LEU A 45 -40.25 3.80 -32.65
N LYS A 46 -41.37 3.19 -32.22
CA LYS A 46 -41.49 2.59 -30.87
C LYS A 46 -40.45 1.50 -30.64
N ARG A 47 -40.20 0.63 -31.62
CA ARG A 47 -39.20 -0.44 -31.53
C ARG A 47 -37.77 0.13 -31.44
N ARG A 48 -37.45 1.19 -32.20
CA ARG A 48 -36.17 1.92 -32.09
C ARG A 48 -36.00 2.58 -30.71
N LEU A 49 -37.04 3.21 -30.17
CA LEU A 49 -37.01 3.80 -28.83
C LEU A 49 -36.85 2.75 -27.74
N LEU A 50 -37.51 1.59 -27.86
CA LEU A 50 -37.32 0.46 -26.95
C LEU A 50 -35.90 -0.10 -26.98
N PHE A 51 -35.31 -0.28 -28.17
CA PHE A 51 -33.90 -0.71 -28.28
C PHE A 51 -32.94 0.35 -27.76
N ALA A 52 -33.20 1.63 -28.01
CA ALA A 52 -32.41 2.73 -27.46
C ALA A 52 -32.50 2.80 -25.92
N PHE A 53 -33.71 2.63 -25.37
CA PHE A 53 -33.93 2.55 -23.93
C PHE A 53 -33.25 1.33 -23.31
N ALA A 54 -33.39 0.15 -23.92
CA ALA A 54 -32.71 -1.06 -23.47
C ALA A 54 -31.17 -0.91 -23.53
N GLY A 55 -30.65 -0.29 -24.59
CA GLY A 55 -29.23 0.06 -24.72
C GLY A 55 -28.77 1.05 -23.65
N PHE A 56 -29.57 2.07 -23.35
CA PHE A 56 -29.29 3.01 -22.27
C PHE A 56 -29.30 2.34 -20.90
N VAL A 57 -30.28 1.48 -20.61
CA VAL A 57 -30.35 0.70 -19.37
C VAL A 57 -29.14 -0.24 -19.24
N PHE A 58 -28.74 -0.91 -20.33
CA PHE A 58 -27.56 -1.77 -20.34
C PHE A 58 -26.28 -0.98 -20.09
N LEU A 59 -26.11 0.16 -20.75
CA LEU A 59 -24.97 1.05 -20.53
C LEU A 59 -24.93 1.59 -19.10
N ALA A 60 -26.06 2.00 -18.55
CA ALA A 60 -26.18 2.47 -17.17
C ALA A 60 -25.83 1.35 -16.17
N ALA A 61 -26.33 0.13 -16.38
CA ALA A 61 -26.00 -1.02 -15.55
C ALA A 61 -24.51 -1.39 -15.63
N TYR A 62 -23.94 -1.45 -16.84
CA TYR A 62 -22.50 -1.68 -17.04
C TYR A 62 -21.64 -0.62 -16.34
N THR A 63 -22.03 0.66 -16.47
CA THR A 63 -21.33 1.77 -15.83
C THR A 63 -21.43 1.68 -14.30
N ALA A 64 -22.62 1.37 -13.77
CA ALA A 64 -22.80 1.18 -12.34
C ALA A 64 -21.93 0.03 -11.80
N VAL A 65 -21.91 -1.11 -12.49
CA VAL A 65 -21.08 -2.26 -12.10
C VAL A 65 -19.59 -1.92 -12.12
N THR A 66 -19.10 -1.29 -13.19
CA THR A 66 -17.68 -0.92 -13.30
C THR A 66 -17.27 0.12 -12.26
N VAL A 67 -18.09 1.15 -12.01
CA VAL A 67 -17.87 2.13 -10.94
C VAL A 67 -17.90 1.47 -9.55
N SER A 68 -18.82 0.55 -9.30
CA SER A 68 -18.89 -0.17 -8.02
C SER A 68 -17.66 -1.03 -7.79
N ILE A 69 -17.25 -1.84 -8.78
CA ILE A 69 -16.06 -2.70 -8.66
C ILE A 69 -14.79 -1.85 -8.47
N THR A 70 -14.60 -0.81 -9.28
CA THR A 70 -13.44 0.08 -9.15
C THR A 70 -13.43 0.83 -7.82
N SER A 71 -14.58 1.32 -7.35
CA SER A 71 -14.70 1.98 -6.05
C SER A 71 -14.35 1.05 -4.89
N MET A 72 -14.85 -0.20 -4.94
CA MET A 72 -14.54 -1.21 -3.92
C MET A 72 -13.04 -1.56 -3.92
N TYR A 73 -12.45 -1.77 -5.10
CA TYR A 73 -11.02 -2.05 -5.24
C TYR A 73 -10.16 -0.89 -4.70
N TRP A 74 -10.46 0.35 -5.09
CA TRP A 74 -9.72 1.53 -4.65
C TRP A 74 -9.83 1.77 -3.14
N LYS A 75 -11.00 1.55 -2.55
CA LYS A 75 -11.16 1.64 -1.08
C LYS A 75 -10.31 0.59 -0.37
N LYS A 76 -10.26 -0.64 -0.90
CA LYS A 76 -9.45 -1.71 -0.34
C LYS A 76 -7.95 -1.39 -0.44
N GLU A 77 -7.48 -0.97 -1.60
CA GLU A 77 -6.06 -0.66 -1.81
C GLU A 77 -5.60 0.57 -1.02
N ARG A 78 -6.45 1.60 -0.86
CA ARG A 78 -6.16 2.77 -0.02
C ARG A 78 -5.82 2.38 1.41
N LEU A 79 -6.48 1.37 1.97
CA LEU A 79 -6.18 0.89 3.33
C LEU A 79 -4.82 0.20 3.45
N HIS A 80 -4.14 -0.14 2.36
CA HIS A 80 -2.82 -0.80 2.39
C HIS A 80 -1.71 0.17 1.92
N GLY A 81 -2.03 1.45 1.67
CA GLY A 81 -1.10 2.47 1.19
C GLY A 81 -0.67 2.27 -0.27
N ALA A 82 0.25 3.12 -0.75
CA ALA A 82 0.58 3.27 -2.17
C ALA A 82 1.23 2.05 -2.88
N SER A 83 1.61 0.98 -2.16
CA SER A 83 2.18 -0.26 -2.72
C SER A 83 3.45 -0.10 -3.57
N VAL A 84 4.20 1.00 -3.41
CA VAL A 84 5.35 1.31 -4.27
C VAL A 84 6.50 0.30 -4.09
N ILE A 85 6.64 -0.25 -2.88
CA ILE A 85 7.64 -1.27 -2.55
C ILE A 85 6.92 -2.55 -2.13
N ASP A 86 7.31 -3.67 -2.74
CA ASP A 86 6.79 -4.99 -2.40
C ASP A 86 7.34 -5.46 -1.06
N SER A 87 6.54 -6.20 -0.29
CA SER A 87 6.92 -6.69 1.04
C SER A 87 6.17 -7.97 1.37
N PRO A 88 6.81 -8.99 1.97
CA PRO A 88 6.12 -10.19 2.46
C PRO A 88 5.05 -9.87 3.53
N LEU A 89 5.16 -8.72 4.20
CA LEU A 89 4.18 -8.27 5.19
C LEU A 89 2.95 -7.59 4.56
N ARG A 90 2.88 -7.42 3.23
CA ARG A 90 1.77 -6.73 2.56
C ARG A 90 0.37 -7.19 3.01
N PRO A 91 0.09 -8.49 3.21
CA PRO A 91 -1.22 -8.96 3.68
C PRO A 91 -1.57 -8.51 5.11
N TYR A 92 -0.59 -8.05 5.88
CA TYR A 92 -0.69 -7.65 7.29
C TYR A 92 -0.59 -6.13 7.49
N ILE A 93 -0.53 -5.35 6.41
CA ILE A 93 -0.49 -3.89 6.49
C ILE A 93 -1.91 -3.36 6.29
N ARG A 94 -2.45 -2.68 7.30
CA ARG A 94 -3.67 -1.90 7.19
C ARG A 94 -3.45 -0.56 7.88
N TYR A 95 -3.75 0.54 7.20
CA TYR A 95 -3.66 1.88 7.76
C TYR A 95 -4.96 2.30 8.45
N GLU A 96 -4.83 2.99 9.57
CA GLU A 96 -5.92 3.54 10.37
C GLU A 96 -5.53 4.90 10.98
N PRO A 97 -6.47 5.84 11.10
CA PRO A 97 -6.22 7.10 11.75
C PRO A 97 -6.03 6.89 13.25
N THR A 98 -4.90 7.32 13.80
CA THR A 98 -4.60 7.23 15.23
C THR A 98 -4.15 8.57 15.77
N THR A 99 -4.66 8.99 16.92
CA THR A 99 -4.14 10.13 17.66
C THR A 99 -3.22 9.64 18.77
N PHE A 100 -2.02 10.22 18.85
CA PHE A 100 -1.06 9.84 19.88
C PHE A 100 -1.52 10.31 21.26
N ALA A 101 -1.45 9.41 22.24
CA ALA A 101 -1.78 9.69 23.62
C ALA A 101 -0.64 10.45 24.37
N SER A 102 0.54 10.57 23.76
CA SER A 102 1.71 11.22 24.37
C SER A 102 1.47 12.70 24.63
N THR A 103 1.84 13.16 25.82
CA THR A 103 1.76 14.58 26.22
C THR A 103 3.15 15.22 26.30
N GLU A 104 3.25 16.45 26.85
CA GLU A 104 4.53 17.17 27.01
C GLU A 104 5.53 16.45 27.93
N SER A 105 5.05 15.56 28.81
CA SER A 105 5.89 14.80 29.73
C SER A 105 5.91 13.33 29.38
N SER A 106 7.09 12.71 29.46
CA SER A 106 7.25 11.25 29.44
C SER A 106 6.61 10.55 30.65
N SER A 107 6.22 11.31 31.68
CA SER A 107 5.62 10.81 32.91
C SER A 107 4.09 10.68 32.85
N SER A 108 3.45 10.82 31.68
CA SER A 108 1.98 10.85 31.60
C SER A 108 1.33 9.47 31.83
N HIS A 109 0.98 9.22 33.09
CA HIS A 109 -0.16 8.51 33.70
C HIS A 109 -0.52 7.07 33.33
N ASP A 110 0.01 6.47 32.26
CA ASP A 110 -0.12 5.03 32.04
C ASP A 110 1.24 4.33 32.00
N HIS A 111 1.73 4.00 33.20
CA HIS A 111 2.95 3.20 33.36
C HIS A 111 2.82 1.79 32.75
N SER A 112 1.60 1.32 32.45
CA SER A 112 1.41 -0.05 31.93
C SER A 112 1.87 -0.22 30.48
N THR A 113 1.85 0.85 29.68
CA THR A 113 2.16 0.84 28.24
C THR A 113 3.42 1.63 27.85
N THR A 114 4.00 2.39 28.77
CA THR A 114 5.15 3.27 28.48
C THR A 114 6.46 2.48 28.30
N LEU A 115 7.18 2.76 27.21
CA LEU A 115 8.50 2.17 26.91
C LEU A 115 9.69 3.01 27.41
N VAL A 116 9.48 4.30 27.63
CA VAL A 116 10.55 5.25 27.97
C VAL A 116 10.35 5.83 29.37
N GLY A 117 11.44 5.98 30.13
CA GLY A 117 11.42 6.44 31.51
C GLY A 117 12.71 6.06 32.22
N HIS A 118 12.77 6.21 33.55
CA HIS A 118 13.90 5.65 34.30
C HIS A 118 13.95 4.13 34.10
N PRO A 119 15.13 3.55 33.84
CA PRO A 119 15.27 2.12 33.61
C PRO A 119 14.70 1.28 34.74
N SER A 120 14.04 0.18 34.38
CA SER A 120 13.45 -0.78 35.31
C SER A 120 13.34 -2.14 34.63
N ASP A 121 13.30 -3.21 35.42
CA ASP A 121 13.13 -4.57 34.89
C ASP A 121 11.82 -4.73 34.11
N GLU A 122 10.76 -4.03 34.55
CA GLU A 122 9.46 -4.03 33.86
C GLU A 122 9.53 -3.31 32.50
N GLY A 123 10.22 -2.16 32.43
CA GLY A 123 10.48 -1.46 31.17
C GLY A 123 11.32 -2.32 30.20
N ASP A 124 12.33 -3.02 30.73
CA ASP A 124 13.16 -3.94 29.95
C ASP A 124 12.36 -5.12 29.39
N ALA A 125 11.42 -5.66 30.17
CA ALA A 125 10.50 -6.69 29.72
C ALA A 125 9.59 -6.19 28.58
N ARG A 126 9.07 -4.96 28.66
CA ARG A 126 8.27 -4.35 27.58
C ARG A 126 9.08 -4.17 26.31
N TRP A 127 10.30 -3.63 26.41
CA TRP A 127 11.22 -3.51 25.27
C TRP A 127 11.56 -4.87 24.66
N SER A 128 11.75 -5.89 25.50
CA SER A 128 12.05 -7.24 25.04
C SER A 128 10.86 -7.86 24.30
N LYS A 129 9.64 -7.66 24.82
CA LYS A 129 8.39 -8.10 24.15
C LYS A 129 8.20 -7.40 22.81
N LEU A 130 8.44 -6.09 22.73
CA LEU A 130 8.34 -5.35 21.47
C LEU A 130 9.34 -5.86 20.42
N MET A 131 10.55 -6.20 20.85
CA MET A 131 11.64 -6.68 19.98
C MET A 131 11.63 -8.18 19.73
N GLU A 132 10.62 -8.91 20.21
CA GLU A 132 10.55 -10.37 20.12
C GLU A 132 10.56 -10.89 18.67
N TYR A 133 10.06 -10.07 17.74
CA TYR A 133 9.98 -10.38 16.31
C TYR A 133 10.98 -9.58 15.48
N PHE A 134 12.11 -9.18 16.07
CA PHE A 134 13.12 -8.39 15.37
C PHE A 134 13.68 -9.12 14.15
N PHE A 135 14.02 -10.40 14.28
CA PHE A 135 14.44 -11.25 13.17
C PHE A 135 13.29 -12.09 12.63
N THR A 136 13.17 -12.11 11.32
CA THR A 136 12.14 -12.84 10.58
C THR A 136 12.73 -13.58 9.38
N SER A 137 12.12 -14.71 9.03
CA SER A 137 12.37 -15.48 7.82
C SER A 137 11.69 -14.79 6.65
N VAL A 138 12.47 -14.57 5.60
CA VAL A 138 12.05 -14.02 4.32
C VAL A 138 12.21 -15.11 3.27
N PRO A 139 11.15 -15.42 2.50
CA PRO A 139 11.20 -16.50 1.50
C PRO A 139 12.33 -16.32 0.50
N TYR A 140 12.99 -17.43 0.12
CA TYR A 140 14.01 -17.44 -0.93
C TYR A 140 13.56 -16.70 -2.19
N GLU A 141 12.35 -16.97 -2.67
CA GLU A 141 11.77 -16.41 -3.90
C GLU A 141 11.69 -14.87 -3.86
N TYR A 142 11.41 -14.31 -2.69
CA TYR A 142 11.36 -12.87 -2.51
C TYR A 142 12.78 -12.27 -2.57
N MET A 143 13.76 -12.91 -1.93
CA MET A 143 15.16 -12.48 -2.00
C MET A 143 15.75 -12.61 -3.41
N ALA A 144 15.37 -13.66 -4.14
CA ALA A 144 15.72 -13.85 -5.55
C ALA A 144 15.15 -12.73 -6.43
N LYS A 145 13.88 -12.37 -6.23
CA LYS A 145 13.23 -11.24 -6.93
C LYS A 145 13.94 -9.91 -6.67
N LEU A 146 14.52 -9.73 -5.49
CA LEU A 146 15.28 -8.53 -5.15
C LEU A 146 16.74 -8.57 -5.66
N GLU A 147 17.18 -9.68 -6.25
CA GLU A 147 18.58 -9.90 -6.65
C GLU A 147 19.55 -9.73 -5.46
N ARG A 148 19.19 -10.31 -4.30
CA ARG A 148 19.94 -10.18 -3.03
C ARG A 148 20.34 -11.51 -2.39
N LEU A 149 20.42 -12.57 -3.18
CA LEU A 149 20.74 -13.91 -2.67
C LEU A 149 22.16 -14.01 -2.07
N ASP A 150 23.09 -13.20 -2.57
CA ASP A 150 24.48 -13.08 -2.11
C ASP A 150 24.68 -12.04 -1.00
N GLN A 151 23.68 -11.21 -0.73
CA GLN A 151 23.72 -10.16 0.30
C GLN A 151 23.06 -10.56 1.62
N GLY A 152 22.29 -11.66 1.62
CA GLY A 152 21.54 -12.12 2.77
C GLY A 152 22.23 -13.24 3.55
N VAL A 153 21.84 -13.38 4.82
CA VAL A 153 22.21 -14.55 5.64
C VAL A 153 21.14 -15.62 5.43
N GLN A 154 21.52 -16.74 4.81
CA GLN A 154 20.62 -17.86 4.56
C GLN A 154 20.45 -18.73 5.82
N LEU A 155 19.22 -19.09 6.12
CA LEU A 155 18.83 -20.00 7.19
C LEU A 155 18.96 -21.47 6.74
N PRO A 156 19.02 -22.43 7.68
CA PRO A 156 19.13 -23.86 7.35
C PRO A 156 18.00 -24.42 6.48
N ASN A 157 16.83 -23.78 6.47
CA ASN A 157 15.69 -24.16 5.64
C ASN A 157 15.72 -23.57 4.22
N GLY A 158 16.75 -22.79 3.87
CA GLY A 158 16.93 -22.17 2.55
C GLY A 158 16.36 -20.74 2.42
N ASP A 159 15.52 -20.30 3.37
CA ASP A 159 15.05 -18.92 3.46
C ASP A 159 16.16 -17.99 3.97
N TYR A 160 15.87 -16.69 4.05
CA TYR A 160 16.81 -15.68 4.51
C TYR A 160 16.34 -15.05 5.81
N VAL A 161 17.26 -14.77 6.72
CA VAL A 161 16.92 -13.92 7.87
C VAL A 161 17.00 -12.45 7.46
N ALA A 162 16.02 -11.67 7.90
CA ALA A 162 16.06 -10.22 7.84
C ALA A 162 15.29 -9.62 9.03
N ASN A 163 15.57 -8.36 9.33
CA ASN A 163 14.65 -7.52 10.06
C ASN A 163 13.96 -6.56 9.08
N TYR A 164 12.73 -6.14 9.39
CA TYR A 164 12.06 -5.10 8.63
C TYR A 164 12.58 -3.73 9.06
N ALA A 165 12.65 -2.77 8.12
CA ALA A 165 13.23 -1.45 8.38
C ALA A 165 12.63 -0.74 9.61
N PHE A 166 11.32 -0.85 9.86
CA PHE A 166 10.69 -0.25 11.05
C PHE A 166 11.10 -0.95 12.36
N MET A 167 11.35 -2.26 12.33
CA MET A 167 11.88 -2.99 13.49
C MET A 167 13.33 -2.56 13.76
N HIS A 168 14.12 -2.30 12.72
CA HIS A 168 15.46 -1.71 12.87
C HIS A 168 15.40 -0.30 13.47
N GLN A 169 14.48 0.54 13.00
CA GLN A 169 14.26 1.87 13.58
C GLN A 169 13.86 1.79 15.06
N LEU A 170 12.97 0.86 15.44
CA LEU A 170 12.64 0.64 16.86
C LEU A 170 13.84 0.15 17.68
N HIS A 171 14.69 -0.69 17.10
CA HIS A 171 15.97 -1.07 17.71
C HIS A 171 16.86 0.15 17.92
N CYS A 172 16.98 1.06 16.95
CA CYS A 172 17.72 2.31 17.10
C CYS A 172 17.18 3.16 18.25
N VAL A 173 15.86 3.33 18.36
CA VAL A 173 15.23 4.04 19.49
C VAL A 173 15.59 3.38 20.81
N LYS A 174 15.50 2.04 20.90
CA LYS A 174 15.92 1.28 22.08
C LYS A 174 17.40 1.50 22.42
N ARG A 175 18.31 1.47 21.43
CA ARG A 175 19.76 1.68 21.62
C ARG A 175 20.07 3.08 22.11
N ILE A 176 19.45 4.10 21.53
CA ILE A 176 19.59 5.50 21.97
C ILE A 176 19.07 5.65 23.40
N TYR A 177 17.90 5.07 23.72
CA TYR A 177 17.36 5.03 25.08
C TYR A 177 18.34 4.41 26.06
N GLN A 178 18.91 3.24 25.73
CA GLN A 178 19.93 2.59 26.57
C GLN A 178 21.20 3.43 26.70
N GLY A 179 21.58 4.19 25.66
CA GLY A 179 22.70 5.11 25.66
C GLY A 179 22.58 6.26 26.67
N TYR A 180 21.36 6.65 27.07
CA TYR A 180 21.14 7.62 28.15
C TYR A 180 21.36 7.05 29.56
N PHE A 181 21.44 5.72 29.71
CA PHE A 181 21.62 5.04 31.00
C PHE A 181 22.75 3.99 30.94
N PRO A 182 23.98 4.41 30.60
CA PRO A 182 25.10 3.51 30.39
C PRO A 182 25.45 2.71 31.66
N GLU A 183 25.21 3.24 32.85
CA GLU A 183 25.51 2.56 34.11
C GLU A 183 24.74 1.24 34.26
N ARG A 184 23.51 1.18 33.72
CA ARG A 184 22.69 -0.04 33.72
C ARG A 184 22.97 -0.93 32.52
N TYR A 185 23.00 -0.36 31.32
CA TYR A 185 22.99 -1.14 30.08
C TYR A 185 24.39 -1.46 29.54
N PHE A 186 25.38 -0.61 29.86
CA PHE A 186 26.77 -0.75 29.44
C PHE A 186 27.72 -0.51 30.62
N PRO A 187 27.58 -1.25 31.74
CA PRO A 187 28.44 -1.06 32.89
C PRO A 187 29.90 -1.34 32.50
N ASN A 188 30.84 -0.61 33.12
CA ASN A 188 32.28 -0.79 32.95
C ASN A 188 32.75 -0.71 31.49
N MET A 189 32.20 0.20 30.67
CA MET A 189 32.72 0.44 29.32
C MET A 189 34.18 0.93 29.35
N THR A 190 35.01 0.26 28.56
CA THR A 190 36.34 0.73 28.15
C THR A 190 36.22 2.00 27.31
N GLU A 191 37.32 2.73 27.11
CA GLU A 191 37.32 3.92 26.25
C GLU A 191 36.96 3.60 24.80
N GLU A 192 37.45 2.46 24.29
CA GLU A 192 37.09 1.97 22.96
C GLU A 192 35.59 1.69 22.85
N GLU A 193 35.00 1.00 23.83
CA GLU A 193 33.56 0.72 23.84
C GLU A 193 32.72 1.99 23.93
N ARG A 194 33.17 3.03 24.64
CA ARG A 194 32.50 4.34 24.66
C ARG A 194 32.51 4.99 23.28
N GLY A 195 33.64 4.93 22.59
CA GLY A 195 33.77 5.40 21.21
C GLY A 195 32.81 4.64 20.28
N LEU A 196 32.82 3.30 20.34
CA LEU A 196 31.92 2.46 19.54
C LEU A 196 30.45 2.72 19.89
N GLN A 197 30.11 2.94 21.15
CA GLN A 197 28.74 3.23 21.58
C GLN A 197 28.28 4.60 21.09
N LEU A 198 29.16 5.60 21.06
CA LEU A 198 28.86 6.90 20.48
C LEU A 198 28.59 6.78 18.98
N GLU A 199 29.46 6.12 18.23
CA GLU A 199 29.26 5.88 16.80
C GLU A 199 27.97 5.07 16.54
N HIS A 200 27.71 4.06 17.39
CA HIS A 200 26.50 3.27 17.34
C HIS A 200 25.22 4.07 17.69
N ASN A 201 25.32 5.19 18.40
CA ASN A 201 24.19 6.10 18.59
C ASN A 201 24.04 7.06 17.40
N LEU A 202 25.14 7.56 16.84
CA LEU A 202 25.13 8.52 15.73
C LEU A 202 24.58 7.90 14.44
N HIS A 203 25.03 6.69 14.06
CA HIS A 203 24.49 6.01 12.87
C HIS A 203 22.99 5.65 13.04
N CYS A 204 22.54 5.36 14.28
CA CYS A 204 21.16 5.08 14.60
C CYS A 204 20.30 6.33 14.37
N LEU A 205 20.80 7.49 14.81
CA LEU A 205 20.14 8.78 14.60
C LEU A 205 20.04 9.10 13.10
N GLU A 206 21.10 8.87 12.32
CA GLU A 206 21.05 9.11 10.86
C GLU A 206 20.01 8.23 10.19
N MET A 207 19.97 6.93 10.49
CA MET A 207 18.95 6.02 9.94
C MET A 207 17.52 6.40 10.35
N LEU A 208 17.32 6.91 11.57
CA LEU A 208 16.02 7.42 12.00
C LEU A 208 15.62 8.67 11.21
N ILE A 209 16.56 9.59 10.95
CA ILE A 209 16.34 10.77 10.12
C ILE A 209 15.95 10.38 8.70
N GLU A 210 16.66 9.43 8.08
CA GLU A 210 16.32 8.91 6.75
C GLU A 210 14.93 8.25 6.74
N GLY A 211 14.62 7.47 7.78
CA GLY A 211 13.31 6.86 7.97
C GLY A 211 12.17 7.89 8.03
N ILE A 212 12.35 8.94 8.81
CA ILE A 212 11.40 10.06 8.93
C ILE A 212 11.23 10.75 7.58
N LYS A 213 12.31 11.08 6.88
CA LYS A 213 12.27 11.72 5.55
C LYS A 213 11.56 10.83 4.51
N CYS A 214 11.75 9.52 4.60
CA CYS A 214 11.17 8.54 3.67
C CYS A 214 9.65 8.41 3.80
N LYS A 215 9.11 8.54 5.02
CA LYS A 215 7.66 8.42 5.29
C LYS A 215 6.94 9.76 5.38
N ALA A 216 7.63 10.80 5.83
CA ALA A 216 7.21 12.20 5.93
C ALA A 216 5.72 12.36 6.28
N ASP A 217 5.38 12.25 7.56
CA ASP A 217 4.02 12.51 8.04
C ASP A 217 3.58 13.94 7.71
N GLU A 218 2.59 14.04 6.85
CA GLU A 218 2.09 15.28 6.28
C GLU A 218 1.03 15.98 7.14
N THR A 219 0.67 15.38 8.29
CA THR A 219 -0.38 15.92 9.16
C THR A 219 0.09 17.23 9.79
N PRO A 220 -0.63 18.35 9.59
CA PRO A 220 -0.21 19.64 10.13
C PRO A 220 -0.34 19.67 11.66
N LEU A 221 0.80 19.82 12.33
CA LEU A 221 0.86 20.12 13.76
C LEU A 221 0.58 21.61 13.97
N THR A 222 -0.51 21.92 14.67
CA THR A 222 -0.87 23.30 15.02
C THR A 222 -0.11 23.77 16.25
N LEU A 223 0.00 25.09 16.45
CA LEU A 223 0.57 25.68 17.66
C LEU A 223 -0.54 26.13 18.60
N ARG A 224 -0.29 26.05 19.92
CA ARG A 224 -1.18 26.56 20.96
C ARG A 224 -0.40 27.39 21.99
N TRP A 225 -1.05 28.41 22.53
CA TRP A 225 -0.49 29.22 23.62
C TRP A 225 -0.57 28.48 24.95
N LEU A 226 0.43 28.69 25.80
CA LEU A 226 0.44 28.28 27.20
C LEU A 226 0.32 29.55 28.07
N ASP A 227 -0.20 29.40 29.28
CA ASP A 227 -0.40 30.51 30.23
C ASP A 227 0.85 30.83 31.06
N ASN A 228 1.81 29.91 31.10
CA ASN A 228 3.01 29.96 31.94
C ASN A 228 4.29 30.26 31.16
N THR A 229 4.22 30.46 29.84
CA THR A 229 5.37 30.82 28.99
C THR A 229 4.93 31.67 27.80
N PRO A 230 5.73 32.66 27.38
CA PRO A 230 5.43 33.45 26.18
C PRO A 230 5.62 32.67 24.87
N LEU A 231 6.21 31.47 24.91
CA LEU A 231 6.43 30.64 23.71
C LEU A 231 5.22 29.71 23.49
N PRO A 232 4.69 29.59 22.26
CA PRO A 232 3.68 28.58 21.98
C PRO A 232 4.30 27.18 22.00
N THR A 233 3.49 26.16 22.29
CA THR A 233 3.88 24.75 22.15
C THR A 233 3.12 24.09 21.00
N GLY A 234 3.62 22.95 20.55
CA GLY A 234 2.94 22.11 19.58
C GLY A 234 1.68 21.45 20.15
N ASN A 235 0.57 21.59 19.44
CA ASN A 235 -0.63 20.79 19.67
C ASN A 235 -0.45 19.43 18.99
N ARG A 236 0.00 18.44 19.77
CA ARG A 236 0.36 17.09 19.31
C ARG A 236 -0.82 16.11 19.25
N SER A 237 -2.01 16.53 19.67
CA SER A 237 -3.24 15.73 19.55
C SER A 237 -3.80 15.81 18.13
N ILE A 238 -3.02 15.35 17.16
CA ILE A 238 -3.37 15.30 15.74
C ILE A 238 -3.59 13.84 15.31
N ALA A 239 -4.33 13.64 14.22
CA ALA A 239 -4.54 12.31 13.67
C ALA A 239 -3.40 11.95 12.72
N HIS A 240 -2.86 10.76 12.84
CA HIS A 240 -1.78 10.22 12.02
C HIS A 240 -2.28 9.04 11.21
N GLU A 241 -1.75 8.83 10.00
CA GLU A 241 -1.97 7.60 9.24
C GLU A 241 -1.03 6.50 9.76
N CYS A 242 -1.54 5.61 10.62
CA CYS A 242 -0.75 4.59 11.30
C CYS A 242 -1.05 3.20 10.79
N VAL A 243 -0.05 2.32 10.75
CA VAL A 243 -0.28 0.88 10.51
C VAL A 243 -0.92 0.27 11.75
N ASN A 244 -1.95 -0.55 11.56
CA ASN A 244 -2.55 -1.35 12.61
C ASN A 244 -1.50 -2.30 13.20
N TRP A 245 -1.08 -2.01 14.42
CA TRP A 245 0.08 -2.65 15.05
C TRP A 245 -0.14 -4.15 15.32
N ASP A 246 -1.35 -4.53 15.74
CA ASP A 246 -1.68 -5.92 16.03
C ASP A 246 -1.63 -6.77 14.76
N LEU A 247 -2.15 -6.25 13.65
CA LEU A 247 -2.16 -6.96 12.38
C LEU A 247 -0.74 -7.17 11.84
N ILE A 248 0.10 -6.13 11.85
CA ILE A 248 1.47 -6.25 11.34
C ILE A 248 2.32 -7.19 12.21
N THR A 249 2.08 -7.18 13.53
CA THR A 249 2.75 -8.07 14.49
C THR A 249 2.40 -9.53 14.24
N GLN A 250 1.15 -9.87 13.89
CA GLN A 250 0.76 -11.22 13.47
C GLN A 250 1.54 -11.69 12.23
N GLY A 251 1.84 -10.76 11.31
CA GLY A 251 2.68 -11.04 10.15
C GLY A 251 4.12 -11.38 10.54
N LEU A 252 4.70 -10.59 11.44
CA LEU A 252 6.05 -10.82 11.95
C LEU A 252 6.16 -12.15 12.73
N GLU A 253 5.16 -12.46 13.56
CA GLU A 253 5.12 -13.67 14.38
C GLU A 253 5.24 -14.94 13.53
N LYS A 254 4.56 -15.01 12.39
CA LYS A 254 4.60 -16.15 11.47
C LYS A 254 5.98 -16.42 10.89
N GLY A 255 6.77 -15.36 10.70
CA GLY A 255 8.14 -15.45 10.19
C GLY A 255 9.20 -15.45 11.28
N ARG A 256 8.85 -15.41 12.57
CA ARG A 256 9.81 -15.17 13.65
C ARG A 256 11.01 -16.13 13.61
N VAL A 257 12.20 -15.58 13.75
CA VAL A 257 13.46 -16.32 13.91
C VAL A 257 14.06 -15.98 15.26
N ASP A 258 14.32 -16.98 16.11
CA ASP A 258 15.05 -16.79 17.37
C ASP A 258 16.56 -16.90 17.10
N PRO A 259 17.31 -15.78 17.23
CA PRO A 259 18.74 -15.76 16.93
C PRO A 259 19.59 -16.53 17.96
N PHE A 260 19.02 -16.88 19.12
CA PHE A 260 19.72 -17.57 20.20
C PHE A 260 19.51 -19.09 20.19
N VAL A 261 18.81 -19.62 19.19
CA VAL A 261 18.75 -21.07 18.96
C VAL A 261 20.03 -21.51 18.27
N ALA A 262 20.72 -22.50 18.86
CA ALA A 262 21.97 -23.02 18.32
C ALA A 262 21.77 -23.54 16.89
N GLY A 263 22.66 -23.15 15.99
CA GLY A 263 22.63 -23.54 14.58
C GLY A 263 21.72 -22.71 13.67
N VAL A 264 20.98 -21.73 14.19
CA VAL A 264 20.20 -20.79 13.36
C VAL A 264 21.12 -19.85 12.58
N PHE A 265 22.09 -19.24 13.26
CA PHE A 265 23.11 -18.42 12.63
C PHE A 265 24.45 -19.16 12.61
N VAL A 266 24.90 -19.46 11.39
CA VAL A 266 26.19 -20.09 11.13
C VAL A 266 26.97 -19.20 10.16
N HIS A 267 28.02 -18.56 10.67
CA HIS A 267 28.89 -17.73 9.87
C HIS A 267 29.84 -18.62 9.03
N PRO A 268 29.96 -18.43 7.71
CA PRO A 268 30.79 -19.30 6.85
C PRO A 268 32.26 -19.41 7.29
N LYS A 269 32.85 -18.31 7.77
CA LYS A 269 34.21 -18.26 8.32
C LYS A 269 34.36 -18.70 9.78
N PHE A 270 33.37 -18.43 10.64
CA PHE A 270 33.52 -18.50 12.10
C PHE A 270 32.67 -19.59 12.76
N GLY A 271 31.80 -20.27 12.00
CA GLY A 271 30.91 -21.30 12.50
C GLY A 271 29.68 -20.74 13.20
N ALA A 272 29.06 -21.55 14.07
CA ALA A 272 27.86 -21.17 14.79
C ALA A 272 28.07 -19.90 15.64
N VAL A 273 27.19 -18.92 15.51
CA VAL A 273 27.26 -17.64 16.26
C VAL A 273 26.93 -17.85 17.74
N VAL A 274 25.99 -18.75 18.03
CA VAL A 274 25.54 -19.09 19.38
C VAL A 274 25.65 -20.60 19.66
N PRO A 275 26.88 -21.16 19.74
CA PRO A 275 27.07 -22.60 19.92
C PRO A 275 26.48 -23.14 21.25
N GLN A 276 26.32 -22.28 22.26
CA GLN A 276 25.71 -22.61 23.56
C GLN A 276 24.31 -21.96 23.72
N GLY A 277 23.69 -21.56 22.61
CA GLY A 277 22.43 -20.82 22.59
C GLY A 277 22.52 -19.53 23.41
N LYS A 278 21.51 -19.26 24.25
CA LYS A 278 21.41 -18.08 25.13
C LYS A 278 22.58 -17.90 26.11
N ASN A 279 23.34 -18.96 26.40
CA ASN A 279 24.50 -18.89 27.30
C ASN A 279 25.80 -18.50 26.59
N THR A 280 25.75 -18.30 25.27
CA THR A 280 26.93 -17.87 24.50
C THR A 280 27.32 -16.44 24.87
N VAL A 281 28.59 -16.22 25.20
CA VAL A 281 29.16 -14.89 25.40
C VAL A 281 29.54 -14.30 24.04
N ILE A 282 28.97 -13.14 23.70
CA ILE A 282 29.31 -12.40 22.48
C ILE A 282 30.25 -11.26 22.86
N GLU A 283 31.46 -11.26 22.30
CA GLU A 283 32.50 -10.27 22.61
C GLU A 283 32.07 -8.84 22.23
N ASN A 284 31.38 -8.66 21.10
CA ASN A 284 30.86 -7.37 20.67
C ASN A 284 29.51 -7.04 21.33
N ARG A 285 29.54 -6.64 22.61
CA ARG A 285 28.32 -6.25 23.35
C ARG A 285 27.73 -4.89 22.90
N ILE A 286 28.49 -4.09 22.16
CA ILE A 286 28.02 -2.80 21.62
C ILE A 286 27.15 -3.02 20.39
N GLY A 287 27.36 -4.12 19.65
CA GLY A 287 26.62 -4.43 18.43
C GLY A 287 27.02 -3.56 17.24
N PHE A 288 28.22 -2.96 17.30
CA PHE A 288 28.79 -2.14 16.23
C PHE A 288 30.20 -2.62 15.92
N THR A 289 30.57 -2.68 14.65
CA THR A 289 31.90 -3.15 14.22
C THR A 289 32.60 -2.03 13.47
N ALA A 290 33.70 -1.52 14.03
CA ALA A 290 34.55 -0.55 13.35
C ALA A 290 35.21 -1.18 12.12
N ASP A 291 35.37 -0.40 11.05
CA ASP A 291 36.01 -0.81 9.79
C ASP A 291 35.44 -2.12 9.18
N ALA A 292 34.13 -2.33 9.33
CA ALA A 292 33.46 -3.52 8.83
C ALA A 292 33.67 -3.71 7.32
N LYS A 293 34.08 -4.92 6.93
CA LYS A 293 34.22 -5.35 5.53
C LYS A 293 33.22 -6.46 5.25
N GLY A 294 32.65 -6.45 4.06
CA GLY A 294 31.80 -7.55 3.58
C GLY A 294 32.55 -8.88 3.60
N LEU A 295 31.81 -9.98 3.75
CA LEU A 295 32.38 -11.32 3.65
C LEU A 295 32.89 -11.55 2.22
N ASP A 296 34.09 -12.09 2.12
CA ASP A 296 34.63 -12.59 0.86
C ASP A 296 33.95 -13.93 0.54
N TYR A 297 32.91 -13.89 -0.29
CA TYR A 297 32.13 -15.07 -0.65
C TYR A 297 32.85 -16.03 -1.61
N ASP A 298 33.88 -15.57 -2.33
CA ASP A 298 34.73 -16.45 -3.14
C ASP A 298 35.56 -17.36 -2.22
N LYS A 299 36.04 -16.79 -1.11
CA LYS A 299 36.82 -17.54 -0.11
C LYS A 299 35.96 -18.33 0.88
N TYR A 300 34.79 -17.81 1.24
CA TYR A 300 33.87 -18.40 2.20
C TYR A 300 32.46 -18.50 1.60
N PRO A 301 32.24 -19.46 0.69
CA PRO A 301 30.96 -19.58 0.00
C PRO A 301 29.84 -19.89 0.99
N THR A 302 28.70 -19.24 0.79
CA THR A 302 27.43 -19.59 1.43
C THR A 302 26.72 -20.66 0.60
N HIS A 303 25.77 -21.37 1.20
CA HIS A 303 24.94 -22.37 0.53
C HIS A 303 24.09 -21.82 -0.65
N ALA A 304 24.21 -20.53 -0.98
CA ALA A 304 23.59 -19.89 -2.13
C ALA A 304 24.18 -20.31 -3.49
N THR A 305 25.26 -21.09 -3.53
CA THR A 305 25.85 -21.60 -4.78
C THR A 305 25.23 -22.93 -5.21
N HIS A 306 23.93 -22.92 -5.50
CA HIS A 306 23.41 -23.88 -6.47
C HIS A 306 23.70 -23.34 -7.87
N HIS A 307 24.83 -23.78 -8.43
CA HIS A 307 25.07 -23.72 -9.86
C HIS A 307 23.99 -24.56 -10.58
N ASP A 308 23.33 -23.89 -11.54
CA ASP A 308 22.60 -24.39 -12.71
C ASP A 308 21.60 -25.56 -12.55
#